data_AF-A0A432JML9-F1
#
_entry.id   AF-A0A432JML9-F1
#
_cell.length_a   1.000
_cell.length_b   1.000
_cell.length_c   1.000
_cell.angle_alpha   90.00
_cell.angle_beta   90.00
_cell.angle_gamma   90.00
#
_symmetry.space_group_name_H-M   'P 1'
#
loop_
_entity.id
_entity.type
_entity.pdbx_description
1 polymer ?
#
loop_
_entity_poly.entity_id
_entity_poly.type
_entity_poly.pdbx_seq_one_letter_code
_entity_poly.pdbx_strand_id
1 'polypeptide(L)'
;MAVAGRLGDNGLMSGPVDFPVLHGRRVMLRPLETADFEVWQAVRRGNVGWLTSWEPRRTAGQPDPVEDRQAFAMRCGARRRECQLGTGWGFGVFVGEALVGEMN
;
A
#
# COMPACT_ATOMS: atom_id res chain seq x y z
N MET A 1 12.69 10.76 -17.06
CA MET A 1 12.00 10.16 -18.21
C MET A 1 11.24 8.93 -17.71
N ALA A 2 9.92 9.00 -17.63
CA ALA A 2 9.08 7.86 -17.25
C ALA A 2 8.66 7.12 -18.52
N VAL A 3 8.96 5.83 -18.61
CA VAL A 3 8.52 4.97 -19.71
C VAL A 3 7.08 4.55 -19.41
N ALA A 4 6.15 5.05 -20.22
CA ALA A 4 4.79 4.54 -20.25
C ALA A 4 4.82 3.10 -20.81
N GLY A 5 4.44 2.12 -19.99
CA GLY A 5 4.26 0.74 -20.45
C GLY A 5 3.16 0.69 -21.51
N ARG A 6 3.49 0.21 -22.71
CA ARG A 6 2.51 -0.09 -23.77
C ARG A 6 1.71 -1.34 -23.39
N LEU A 7 0.38 -1.27 -23.48
CA LEU A 7 -0.45 -2.47 -23.57
C LEU A 7 -0.14 -3.18 -24.90
N GLY A 8 0.27 -4.44 -24.82
CA GLY A 8 0.49 -5.30 -25.98
C GLY A 8 -0.72 -6.17 -26.29
N ASP A 9 -1.07 -6.25 -27.57
CA ASP A 9 -2.02 -7.18 -28.18
C ASP A 9 -1.46 -8.62 -28.09
N ASN A 10 -1.76 -9.35 -27.01
CA ASN A 10 -1.91 -10.81 -26.92
C ASN A 10 -1.97 -11.23 -25.44
N GLY A 11 -3.11 -11.78 -25.01
CA GLY A 11 -3.50 -11.99 -23.62
C GLY A 11 -2.75 -13.07 -22.81
N LEU A 12 -1.42 -12.98 -22.68
CA LEU A 12 -0.65 -13.69 -21.65
C LEU A 12 0.42 -12.76 -21.06
N MET A 13 0.09 -12.12 -19.93
CA MET A 13 1.03 -11.33 -19.12
C MET A 13 2.10 -12.26 -18.54
N SER A 14 3.26 -12.34 -19.19
CA SER A 14 4.42 -13.11 -18.73
C SER A 14 5.61 -12.16 -18.54
N GLY A 15 5.52 -11.37 -17.48
CA GLY A 15 6.57 -10.55 -16.89
C GLY A 15 6.32 -10.43 -15.38
N PRO A 16 7.28 -9.96 -14.56
CA PRO A 16 6.99 -9.63 -13.17
C PRO A 16 5.78 -8.68 -13.14
N VAL A 17 4.76 -9.03 -12.36
CA VAL A 17 3.63 -8.11 -12.15
C VAL A 17 4.17 -6.93 -11.35
N ASP A 18 4.48 -5.84 -12.05
CA ASP A 18 4.87 -4.59 -11.42
C ASP A 18 3.67 -4.03 -10.67
N PHE A 19 3.91 -3.65 -9.41
CA PHE A 19 2.86 -3.10 -8.56
C PHE A 19 2.53 -1.67 -9.04
N PRO A 20 1.35 -1.41 -9.64
CA PRO A 20 1.15 -0.24 -10.48
C PRO A 20 1.03 1.02 -9.65
N VAL A 21 1.33 2.14 -10.29
CA VAL A 21 0.94 3.46 -9.82
C VAL A 21 -0.26 3.90 -10.66
N LEU A 22 -1.37 4.22 -10.00
CA LEU A 22 -2.59 4.69 -10.64
C LEU A 22 -2.75 6.19 -10.43
N HIS A 23 -2.89 6.93 -11.53
CA HIS A 23 -3.09 8.36 -11.50
C HIS A 23 -4.55 8.70 -11.80
N GLY A 24 -5.22 9.32 -10.83
CA GLY A 24 -6.52 9.95 -11.01
C GLY A 24 -6.41 11.47 -11.11
N ARG A 25 -7.55 12.14 -11.30
CA ARG A 25 -7.60 13.61 -11.40
C ARG A 25 -7.14 14.34 -10.12
N ARG A 26 -7.41 13.76 -8.94
CA ARG A 26 -7.13 14.37 -7.63
C ARG A 26 -6.24 13.53 -6.73
N VAL A 27 -6.14 12.24 -7.04
CA VAL A 27 -5.47 11.26 -6.19
C VAL A 27 -4.49 10.43 -7.01
N MET A 28 -3.39 10.06 -6.37
CA MET A 28 -2.49 9.02 -6.83
C MET A 28 -2.64 7.82 -5.90
N LEU A 29 -2.74 6.62 -6.46
CA LEU A 29 -2.64 5.38 -5.72
C LEU A 29 -1.29 4.75 -6.05
N ARG A 30 -0.50 4.44 -5.04
CA ARG A 30 0.76 3.70 -5.22
C ARG A 30 0.98 2.72 -4.07
N PRO A 31 1.81 1.71 -4.27
CA PRO A 31 2.28 0.87 -3.18
C PRO A 31 2.89 1.71 -2.06
N LEU A 32 2.62 1.33 -0.82
CA LEU A 32 3.38 1.85 0.31
C LEU A 32 4.76 1.21 0.35
N GLU A 33 5.77 2.03 0.56
CA GLU A 33 7.17 1.65 0.71
C GLU A 33 7.63 1.85 2.15
N THR A 34 8.75 1.24 2.52
CA THR A 34 9.33 1.36 3.87
C THR A 34 9.63 2.80 4.28
N ALA A 35 9.91 3.67 3.30
CA ALA A 35 10.13 5.09 3.50
C ALA A 35 8.87 5.84 3.97
N ASP A 36 7.68 5.31 3.68
CA ASP A 36 6.40 5.95 4.04
C ASP A 36 6.02 5.77 5.52
N PHE A 37 6.81 5.04 6.30
CA PHE A 37 6.45 4.66 7.67
C PHE A 37 6.00 5.85 8.53
N GLU A 38 6.76 6.95 8.55
CA GLU A 38 6.46 8.09 9.42
C GLU A 38 5.13 8.76 9.04
N VAL A 39 4.91 8.99 7.74
CA VAL A 39 3.67 9.63 7.25
C VAL A 39 2.47 8.71 7.43
N TRP A 40 2.66 7.40 7.21
CA TRP A 40 1.62 6.40 7.42
C TRP A 40 1.28 6.26 8.92
N GLN A 41 2.27 6.18 9.80
CA GLN A 41 2.07 6.12 11.26
C GLN A 41 1.29 7.34 11.75
N ALA A 42 1.64 8.54 11.28
CA ALA A 42 0.93 9.76 11.65
C ALA A 42 -0.55 9.71 11.26
N VAL A 43 -0.88 9.27 10.05
CA VAL A 43 -2.27 9.08 9.59
C VAL A 43 -2.99 8.04 10.45
N ARG A 44 -2.35 6.91 10.75
CA ARG A 44 -2.94 5.84 11.57
C ARG A 44 -3.22 6.29 13.01
N ARG A 45 -2.25 6.90 13.67
CA ARG A 45 -2.38 7.42 15.05
C ARG A 45 -3.43 8.54 15.12
N GLY A 46 -3.45 9.45 14.16
CA GLY A 46 -4.44 10.53 14.09
C GLY A 46 -5.89 10.04 13.94
N ASN A 47 -6.09 8.82 13.44
CA ASN A 47 -7.41 8.24 13.19
C ASN A 47 -7.75 7.04 14.09
N VAL A 48 -6.91 6.68 15.06
CA VAL A 48 -7.08 5.45 15.86
C VAL A 48 -8.44 5.38 16.57
N GLY A 49 -8.91 6.48 17.15
CA GLY A 49 -10.19 6.55 17.84
C GLY A 49 -11.39 6.28 16.93
N TRP A 50 -11.28 6.61 15.65
CA TRP A 50 -12.31 6.34 14.66
C TRP A 50 -12.20 4.93 14.06
N LEU A 51 -10.98 4.52 13.69
CA LEU A 51 -10.74 3.27 12.96
C LEU A 51 -10.91 2.01 13.82
N THR A 52 -10.56 2.06 15.11
CA THR A 52 -10.51 0.87 15.97
C THR A 52 -11.82 0.08 15.99
N SER A 53 -12.97 0.76 15.92
CA SER A 53 -14.30 0.13 15.92
C SER A 53 -14.63 -0.66 14.66
N TRP A 54 -13.93 -0.38 13.55
CA TRP A 54 -14.21 -0.93 12.23
C TRP A 54 -13.14 -1.90 11.74
N GLU A 55 -11.97 -1.92 12.37
CA GLU A 55 -10.86 -2.74 11.94
C GLU A 55 -10.88 -4.14 12.56
N PRO A 56 -10.39 -5.17 11.82
CA PRO A 56 -10.17 -6.48 12.41
C PRO A 56 -9.30 -6.39 13.66
N ARG A 57 -9.71 -7.10 14.71
CA ARG A 57 -8.91 -7.22 15.93
C ARG A 57 -7.54 -7.82 15.59
N ARG A 58 -6.49 -7.25 16.16
CA ARG A 58 -5.13 -7.76 16.00
C ARG A 58 -4.99 -9.14 16.62
N THR A 59 -4.22 -10.00 15.96
CA THR A 59 -3.77 -11.26 16.54
C THR A 59 -2.81 -10.97 17.69
N ALA A 60 -3.06 -11.57 18.85
CA ALA A 60 -2.20 -11.42 20.02
C ALA A 60 -0.77 -11.89 19.72
N GLY A 61 0.22 -11.15 20.24
CA GLY A 61 1.65 -11.48 20.09
C GLY A 61 2.29 -11.04 18.77
N GLN A 62 1.53 -10.50 17.81
CA GLN A 62 2.11 -9.91 16.60
C GLN A 62 2.55 -8.46 16.86
N PRO A 63 3.75 -8.06 16.40
CA PRO A 63 4.17 -6.66 16.44
C PRO A 63 3.17 -5.76 15.72
N ASP A 64 2.89 -4.60 16.31
CA ASP A 64 1.99 -3.63 15.69
C ASP A 64 2.72 -2.86 14.57
N PRO A 65 2.29 -2.98 13.30
CA PRO A 65 2.90 -2.20 12.23
C PRO A 65 2.79 -0.69 12.47
N VAL A 66 1.79 -0.19 13.20
CA VAL A 66 1.65 1.23 13.57
C VAL A 66 2.79 1.69 14.48
N GLU A 67 3.31 0.81 15.34
CA GLU A 67 4.30 1.19 16.37
C GLU A 67 5.70 0.63 16.07
N ASP A 68 5.81 -0.32 15.15
CA ASP A 68 7.06 -0.99 14.78
C ASP A 68 7.35 -0.85 13.28
N ARG A 69 8.43 -0.12 12.96
CA ARG A 69 8.90 0.12 11.59
C ARG A 69 9.29 -1.18 10.86
N GLN A 70 9.85 -2.15 11.56
CA GLN A 70 10.20 -3.44 10.95
C GLN A 70 8.94 -4.24 10.62
N ALA A 71 7.93 -4.21 11.50
CA ALA A 71 6.63 -4.81 11.24
C ALA A 71 5.93 -4.17 10.03
N PHE A 72 5.99 -2.84 9.91
CA PHE A 72 5.52 -2.13 8.72
C PHE A 72 6.30 -2.53 7.46
N ALA A 73 7.63 -2.63 7.53
CA ALA A 73 8.44 -3.06 6.39
C ALA A 73 8.10 -4.48 5.91
N MET A 74 7.87 -5.41 6.85
CA MET A 74 7.40 -6.76 6.55
C MET A 74 6.02 -6.73 5.87
N ARG A 75 5.11 -5.86 6.33
CA ARG A 75 3.80 -5.63 5.70
C ARG A 75 3.94 -5.15 4.26
N CYS A 76 4.80 -4.16 3.97
CA CYS A 76 5.08 -3.71 2.59
C CYS A 76 5.61 -4.85 1.70
N GLY A 77 6.49 -5.69 2.24
CA GLY A 77 7.00 -6.88 1.54
C GLY A 77 5.90 -7.91 1.26
N ALA A 78 5.01 -8.16 2.22
CA ALA A 78 3.88 -9.07 2.05
C ALA A 78 2.91 -8.58 0.95
N ARG A 79 2.55 -7.30 0.94
CA ARG A 79 1.69 -6.71 -0.11
C ARG A 79 2.30 -6.82 -1.50
N ARG A 80 3.62 -6.61 -1.63
CA ARG A 80 4.33 -6.82 -2.90
C ARG A 80 4.25 -8.27 -3.37
N ARG A 81 4.39 -9.24 -2.47
CA ARG A 81 4.25 -10.67 -2.81
C ARG A 81 2.81 -11.02 -3.22
N GLU A 82 1.81 -10.50 -2.51
CA GLU A 82 0.39 -10.68 -2.89
C GLU A 82 0.11 -10.14 -4.29
N CYS A 83 0.65 -8.97 -4.64
CA CYS A 83 0.57 -8.41 -5.99
C CYS A 83 1.22 -9.32 -7.03
N GLN A 84 2.45 -9.79 -6.77
CA GLN A 84 3.18 -10.70 -7.67
C GLN A 84 2.43 -12.01 -7.92
N LEU A 85 1.69 -12.49 -6.92
CA LEU A 85 0.86 -13.69 -7.01
C LEU A 85 -0.55 -13.40 -7.56
N GLY A 86 -0.90 -12.14 -7.81
CA GLY A 86 -2.23 -11.73 -8.27
C GLY A 86 -3.34 -11.90 -7.22
N THR A 87 -3.00 -12.03 -5.94
CA THR A 87 -3.95 -12.33 -4.85
C THR A 87 -4.39 -11.10 -4.06
N GLY A 88 -3.74 -9.95 -4.23
CA GLY A 88 -4.08 -8.74 -3.50
C GLY A 88 -3.33 -7.50 -4.00
N TRP A 89 -3.97 -6.34 -3.91
CA TRP A 89 -3.46 -5.08 -4.43
C TRP A 89 -3.73 -3.93 -3.46
N GLY A 90 -2.88 -3.81 -2.44
CA GLY A 90 -2.98 -2.75 -1.43
C GLY A 90 -2.26 -1.45 -1.83
N PHE A 91 -2.94 -0.31 -1.74
CA PHE A 91 -2.42 1.01 -2.10
C PHE A 91 -2.44 1.98 -0.92
N GLY A 92 -1.44 2.86 -0.86
CA GLY A 92 -1.60 4.15 -0.20
C GLY A 92 -2.37 5.12 -1.11
N VAL A 93 -3.21 5.96 -0.50
CA VAL A 93 -4.01 6.99 -1.19
C VAL A 93 -3.35 8.35 -0.95
N PHE A 94 -2.97 9.03 -2.02
CA PHE A 94 -2.23 10.29 -1.95
C PHE A 94 -3.01 11.44 -2.61
N VAL A 95 -2.99 12.62 -2.01
CA VAL A 95 -3.44 13.88 -2.62
C VAL A 95 -2.21 14.80 -2.75
N GLY A 96 -1.76 15.02 -3.99
CA GLY A 96 -0.42 15.55 -4.20
C GLY A 96 0.63 14.58 -3.65
N GLU A 97 1.52 15.05 -2.79
CA GLU A 97 2.52 14.22 -2.11
C GLU A 97 2.05 13.69 -0.74
N ALA A 98 0.90 14.17 -0.24
CA ALA A 98 0.42 13.83 1.09
C ALA A 98 -0.33 12.48 1.08
N LEU A 99 0.11 11.55 1.93
CA LEU A 99 -0.63 10.32 2.23
C LEU A 99 -1.87 10.67 3.07
N VAL A 100 -3.04 10.26 2.60
CA VAL A 100 -4.33 10.53 3.27
C VAL A 100 -5.06 9.26 3.71
N GLY A 101 -4.59 8.09 3.32
CA GLY A 101 -5.20 6.82 3.70
C GLY A 101 -4.66 5.64 2.93
N GLU A 102 -5.39 4.52 3.00
CA GLU A 102 -5.05 3.27 2.34
C GLU A 102 -6.29 2.62 1.72
N MET A 103 -6.06 1.77 0.72
CA MET A 103 -7.06 0.92 0.10
C MET A 103 -6.48 -0.50 0.05
N ASN A 104 -7.14 -1.48 0.67
CA ASN A 104 -6.66 -2.86 0.77
C ASN A 104 -7.48 -3.81 -0.09
#